data_AF-A0A0N4XLU2-F1
#
_entry.id   AF-A0A0N4XLU2-F1
#
_cell.length_a   1.000
_cell.length_b   1.000
_cell.length_c   1.000
_cell.angle_alpha   90.00
_cell.angle_beta   90.00
_cell.angle_gamma   90.00
#
_symmetry.space_group_name_H-M   'P 1'
#
loop_
_entity.id
_entity.type
_entity.pdbx_description
1 polymer ?
#
loop_
_entity_poly.entity_id
_entity_poly.type
_entity_poly.pdbx_seq_one_letter_code
_entity_poly.pdbx_strand_id
1 'polypeptide(L)'
;MERRFGGTINLVNPQPISLYQIVRLYKEIVDPNVDPQPIGTDSERGKVLLATKGNCALDTTLLESLVHIPTAEESLRKNFEKMKLEREQAKSSEE
;
A
#
# COMPACT_ATOMS: atom_id res chain seq x y z
N MET A 1 -7.86 19.62 23.91
CA MET A 1 -9.13 20.02 23.28
C MET A 1 -9.25 19.21 21.99
N GLU A 2 -10.24 18.33 21.88
CA GLU A 2 -10.46 17.53 20.66
C GLU A 2 -10.82 18.46 19.51
N ARG A 3 -10.12 18.33 18.37
CA ARG A 3 -10.44 19.09 17.15
C ARG A 3 -11.52 18.32 16.38
N ARG A 4 -12.69 18.93 16.22
CA ARG A 4 -13.79 18.36 15.43
C ARG A 4 -13.75 18.95 14.02
N PHE A 5 -13.46 18.11 13.03
CA PHE A 5 -13.49 18.48 11.61
C PHE A 5 -14.74 17.88 10.96
N GLY A 6 -15.49 18.71 10.24
CA GLY A 6 -16.65 18.29 9.44
C GLY A 6 -16.37 18.46 7.94
N GLY A 7 -17.18 17.81 7.10
CA GLY A 7 -17.02 17.82 5.65
C GLY A 7 -16.30 16.58 5.11
N THR A 8 -15.96 16.61 3.82
CA THR A 8 -15.32 15.48 3.12
C THR A 8 -13.81 15.64 3.12
N ILE A 9 -13.09 14.53 3.30
CA ILE A 9 -11.63 14.48 3.22
C ILE A 9 -11.20 13.21 2.49
N ASN A 10 -10.16 13.32 1.66
CA ASN A 10 -9.52 12.15 1.08
C ASN A 10 -8.69 11.47 2.15
N LEU A 11 -9.16 10.33 2.66
CA LEU A 11 -8.57 9.61 3.79
C LEU A 11 -7.70 8.44 3.32
N VAL A 12 -6.61 8.77 2.64
CA VAL A 12 -5.59 7.82 2.16
C VAL A 12 -4.20 8.35 2.51
N ASN A 13 -3.19 7.47 2.55
CA ASN A 13 -1.81 7.91 2.69
C ASN A 13 -1.38 8.74 1.46
N PRO A 14 -0.51 9.75 1.62
CA PRO A 14 0.00 10.55 0.51
C PRO A 14 0.88 9.71 -0.41
N GLN A 15 1.06 10.24 -1.62
CA GLN A 15 1.83 9.63 -2.72
C GLN A 15 1.24 8.28 -3.18
N PRO A 16 0.56 8.24 -4.34
CA PRO A 16 0.00 6.99 -4.84
C PRO A 16 1.10 5.96 -5.14
N ILE A 17 0.80 4.70 -4.89
CA ILE A 17 1.71 3.57 -5.13
C ILE A 17 1.06 2.56 -6.09
N SER A 18 1.84 2.03 -7.02
CA SER A 18 1.35 1.02 -7.99
C SER A 18 1.31 -0.38 -7.41
N LEU A 19 0.44 -1.23 -7.96
CA LEU A 19 0.37 -2.66 -7.61
C LEU A 19 1.74 -3.35 -7.71
N TYR A 20 2.51 -3.04 -8.75
CA TYR A 20 3.83 -3.64 -8.96
C TYR A 20 4.82 -3.24 -7.86
N GLN A 21 4.83 -1.97 -7.45
CA GLN A 21 5.66 -1.50 -6.33
C GLN A 21 5.30 -2.21 -5.02
N ILE A 22 4.00 -2.37 -4.72
CA ILE A 22 3.54 -3.08 -3.51
C ILE A 22 4.10 -4.51 -3.48
N VAL A 23 3.99 -5.26 -4.58
CA VAL A 23 4.47 -6.66 -4.60
C VAL A 23 6.01 -6.73 -4.57
N ARG A 24 6.72 -5.75 -5.13
CA ARG A 24 8.19 -5.67 -4.97
C ARG A 24 8.60 -5.44 -3.51
N LEU A 25 7.92 -4.53 -2.79
CA LEU A 25 8.16 -4.32 -1.36
C LEU A 25 7.89 -5.59 -0.56
N TYR A 26 6.80 -6.30 -0.89
CA TYR A 26 6.50 -7.59 -0.27
C TYR A 26 7.59 -8.63 -0.52
N LYS A 27 8.09 -8.74 -1.76
CA LYS A 27 9.19 -9.63 -2.11
C LYS A 27 10.44 -9.32 -1.29
N GLU A 28 10.80 -8.04 -1.21
CA GLU A 28 11.99 -7.56 -0.49
C GLU A 28 11.93 -7.87 1.01
N ILE A 29 10.76 -7.68 1.63
CA ILE A 29 10.63 -7.67 3.09
C ILE A 29 10.11 -9.02 3.61
N VAL A 30 9.07 -9.57 3.00
CA VAL A 30 8.29 -10.68 3.56
C VAL A 30 8.67 -12.01 2.94
N ASP A 31 8.76 -12.10 1.62
CA ASP A 31 8.97 -13.38 0.93
C ASP A 31 9.80 -13.23 -0.36
N PRO A 32 11.10 -13.55 -0.32
CA PRO A 32 11.99 -13.39 -1.48
C PRO A 32 11.64 -14.32 -2.65
N ASN A 33 10.82 -15.36 -2.44
CA ASN A 33 10.42 -16.31 -3.48
C ASN A 33 9.32 -15.76 -4.40
N VAL A 34 8.67 -14.65 -4.02
CA VAL A 34 7.67 -14.02 -4.88
C VAL A 34 8.37 -13.46 -6.13
N ASP A 35 7.79 -13.72 -7.30
CA ASP A 35 8.30 -13.22 -8.58
C ASP A 35 7.23 -12.38 -9.30
N PRO A 36 7.11 -11.07 -8.98
CA PRO A 36 6.11 -10.23 -9.61
C PRO A 36 6.48 -9.94 -11.06
N GLN A 37 5.58 -10.26 -11.97
CA GLN A 37 5.68 -9.89 -13.38
C GLN A 37 4.89 -8.61 -13.64
N PRO A 38 5.49 -7.57 -14.24
CA PRO A 38 4.78 -6.33 -14.54
C PRO A 38 3.65 -6.59 -15.56
N ILE A 39 2.49 -5.99 -15.31
CA ILE A 39 1.36 -6.03 -16.25
C ILE A 39 1.34 -4.70 -17.00
N GLY A 40 1.64 -4.75 -18.31
CA GLY A 40 1.56 -3.58 -19.17
C GLY A 40 0.11 -3.13 -19.37
N THR A 41 -0.10 -1.82 -19.50
CA THR A 41 -1.43 -1.20 -19.75
C THR A 41 -2.07 -1.71 -21.04
N ASP A 42 -1.25 -2.05 -22.03
CA ASP A 42 -1.70 -2.50 -23.36
C ASP A 42 -1.98 -4.00 -23.43
N SER A 43 -1.61 -4.75 -22.39
CA SER A 43 -1.94 -6.18 -22.29
C SER A 43 -3.45 -6.36 -22.09
N GLU A 44 -4.01 -7.48 -22.53
CA GLU A 44 -5.43 -7.79 -22.31
C GLU A 44 -5.81 -7.73 -20.83
N ARG A 45 -4.93 -8.24 -19.96
CA ARG A 45 -5.10 -8.15 -18.51
C ARG A 45 -5.03 -6.70 -18.01
N GLY A 46 -4.12 -5.89 -18.56
CA GLY A 46 -4.01 -4.46 -18.25
C GLY A 46 -5.27 -3.68 -18.61
N LYS A 47 -5.81 -3.91 -19.81
CA LYS A 47 -7.08 -3.30 -20.26
C LYS A 47 -8.24 -3.65 -19.34
N VAL A 48 -8.37 -4.92 -18.96
CA VAL A 48 -9.40 -5.37 -18.00
C VAL A 48 -9.22 -4.69 -16.64
N LEU A 49 -7.98 -4.59 -16.13
CA LEU A 49 -7.71 -3.90 -14.87
C LEU A 49 -8.05 -2.41 -14.93
N LEU A 50 -7.72 -1.73 -16.02
CA LEU A 50 -8.05 -0.32 -16.23
C LEU A 50 -9.57 -0.09 -16.31
N ALA A 51 -10.30 -0.99 -16.98
CA ALA A 51 -11.75 -0.88 -17.15
C ALA A 51 -12.56 -1.23 -15.88
N THR A 52 -12.01 -2.06 -15.00
CA THR A 52 -12.75 -2.61 -13.84
C THR A 52 -12.32 -2.07 -12.48
N LYS A 53 -11.19 -1.38 -12.39
CA LYS A 53 -10.65 -0.85 -11.14
C LYS A 53 -10.64 0.68 -11.16
N GLY A 54 -11.02 1.29 -10.03
CA GLY A 54 -10.90 2.73 -9.80
C GLY A 54 -9.44 3.13 -9.60
N ASN A 55 -8.70 3.27 -10.70
CA ASN A 55 -7.32 3.77 -10.66
C ASN A 55 -7.38 5.30 -10.52
N CYS A 56 -6.95 5.82 -9.37
CA CYS A 56 -6.93 7.26 -9.12
C CYS A 56 -5.82 7.65 -8.15
N ALA A 57 -5.50 8.94 -8.11
CA ALA A 57 -4.68 9.56 -7.09
C ALA A 57 -5.56 10.61 -6.41
N LEU A 58 -5.75 10.49 -5.09
CA LEU A 58 -6.53 11.44 -4.32
C LEU A 58 -5.60 12.51 -3.74
N ASP A 59 -6.01 13.77 -3.82
CA ASP A 59 -5.26 14.88 -3.22
C ASP A 59 -5.38 14.84 -1.69
N THR A 60 -4.23 14.70 -1.02
CA THR A 60 -4.11 14.60 0.44
C THR A 60 -3.71 15.91 1.11
N THR A 61 -3.60 17.02 0.38
CA THR A 61 -3.15 18.33 0.90
C THR A 61 -3.91 18.75 2.16
N LEU A 62 -5.25 18.57 2.19
CA LEU A 62 -6.05 18.87 3.37
C LEU A 62 -5.65 17.96 4.55
N LEU A 63 -5.56 16.66 4.34
CA LEU A 63 -5.22 15.70 5.39
C LEU A 63 -3.83 15.96 5.98
N GLU A 64 -2.84 16.23 5.12
CA GLU A 64 -1.47 16.54 5.51
C GLU A 64 -1.37 17.84 6.32
N SER A 65 -2.26 18.81 6.07
CA SER A 65 -2.33 20.05 6.87
C SER A 65 -2.90 19.85 8.28
N LEU A 66 -3.69 18.78 8.47
CA LEU A 66 -4.39 18.50 9.72
C LEU A 66 -3.56 17.63 10.66
N VAL A 67 -2.82 16.67 10.11
CA VAL A 67 -2.02 15.71 10.86
C VAL A 67 -0.89 15.17 9.99
N HIS A 68 0.26 14.92 10.59
CA HIS A 68 1.34 14.20 9.92
C HIS A 68 0.94 12.73 9.73
N ILE A 69 1.01 12.25 8.49
CA ILE A 69 0.78 10.86 8.13
C ILE A 69 1.93 10.36 7.24
N PRO A 70 2.31 9.08 7.37
CA PRO A 70 3.34 8.50 6.50
C PRO A 70 2.81 8.37 5.07
N THR A 71 3.72 8.34 4.11
CA THR A 71 3.43 8.00 2.71
C THR A 71 2.92 6.55 2.59
N ALA A 72 2.30 6.22 1.46
CA ALA A 72 1.82 4.86 1.21
C ALA A 72 2.97 3.82 1.29
N GLU A 73 4.14 4.13 0.74
CA GLU A 73 5.31 3.25 0.79
C GLU A 73 5.85 3.05 2.21
N GLU A 74 6.04 4.13 2.97
CA GLU A 74 6.53 4.05 4.36
C GLU A 74 5.59 3.22 5.24
N SER A 75 4.29 3.46 5.11
CA SER A 75 3.27 2.69 5.82
C SER A 75 3.30 1.21 5.44
N LEU A 76 3.45 0.89 4.15
CA LEU A 76 3.54 -0.49 3.67
C LEU A 76 4.80 -1.20 4.18
N ARG A 77 5.97 -0.56 4.10
CA ARG A 77 7.23 -1.14 4.60
C ARG A 77 7.11 -1.53 6.07
N LYS A 78 6.64 -0.60 6.92
CA LYS A 78 6.43 -0.85 8.36
C LYS A 78 5.47 -2.02 8.62
N ASN A 79 4.36 -2.08 7.87
CA ASN A 79 3.37 -3.15 8.05
C ASN A 79 3.88 -4.51 7.51
N PHE A 80 4.68 -4.51 6.44
CA PHE A 80 5.32 -5.72 5.93
C PHE A 80 6.41 -6.24 6.86
N GLU A 81 7.19 -5.38 7.50
CA GLU A 81 8.12 -5.79 8.56
C GLU A 81 7.39 -6.47 9.72
N LYS A 82 6.28 -5.86 10.17
CA LYS A 82 5.43 -6.47 11.20
C LYS A 82 4.90 -7.85 10.76
N MET A 83 4.41 -7.95 9.53
CA MET A 83 3.92 -9.21 8.97
C MET A 83 5.01 -10.27 8.91
N LYS A 84 6.24 -9.90 8.54
CA LYS A 84 7.39 -10.82 8.53
C LYS A 84 7.64 -11.39 9.93
N LEU A 85 7.72 -10.53 10.94
CA LEU A 85 7.95 -10.93 12.32
C LEU A 85 6.85 -11.86 12.84
N GLU A 86 5.58 -11.56 12.57
CA GLU A 86 4.45 -12.42 12.94
C GLU A 86 4.54 -13.81 12.28
N ARG A 87 4.97 -13.88 11.02
CA ARG A 87 5.16 -15.17 10.31
C ARG A 87 6.34 -15.97 10.86
N GLU A 88 7.42 -15.32 11.27
CA GLU A 88 8.57 -15.98 11.89
C GLU A 88 8.19 -16.55 13.26
N GLN A 89 7.46 -15.78 14.07
CA GLN A 89 6.99 -16.24 15.38
C GLN A 89 6.02 -17.43 15.28
N ALA A 90 5.11 -17.41 14.30
CA ALA A 90 4.18 -18.52 14.08
C ALA A 90 4.92 -19.84 13.74
N LYS A 91 5.97 -19.78 12.91
CA LYS A 91 6.79 -20.95 12.58
C LYS A 91 7.53 -21.51 13.80
N SER A 92 8.07 -20.64 14.65
CA SER A 92 8.76 -21.06 15.89
C SER A 92 7.84 -21.63 16.97
N SER A 93 6.51 -21.45 16.85
CA SER A 93 5.53 -22.05 17.76
C SER A 93 4.99 -23.41 17.30
N GLU A 94 5.28 -23.79 16.06
CA GLU A 94 4.89 -25.07 15.46
C GLU A 94 6.00 -26.14 15.52
N GLU A 95 7.24 -25.73 15.84
CA GLU A 95 8.42 -26.58 16.10
C GLU A 95 8.63 -26.85 17.59
#